data_AF-A0AAU6ARM2-F1
#
_entry.id   AF-A0AAU6ARM2-F1
#
_cell.length_a   1.000
_cell.length_b   1.000
_cell.length_c   1.000
_cell.angle_alpha   90.00
_cell.angle_beta   90.00
_cell.angle_gamma   90.00
#
_symmetry.space_group_name_H-M   'P 1'
#
loop_
_entity.id
_entity.type
_entity.pdbx_description
1 polymer ?
#
loop_
_entity_poly.entity_id
_entity_poly.type
_entity_poly.pdbx_seq_one_letter_code
_entity_poly.pdbx_strand_id
1 'polypeptide(L)'
;MTTEIQRLQNEIAAAETEHNAYRDQVRTEVLTQHFEGTWCLPGTQDVLADLNLRPITMAYQGYASLRVVITNVADAASVEEAEARVAEALDIVNSDPSVTITFDGVDPQLDKKQHDDR
;
A
#
# COMPACT_ATOMS: atom_id res chain seq x y z
N MET A 1 49.33 -16.66 -19.01
CA MET A 1 47.91 -17.08 -18.98
C MET A 1 47.60 -17.65 -20.35
N THR A 2 47.26 -18.94 -20.45
CA THR A 2 47.11 -19.64 -21.73
C THR A 2 45.80 -19.25 -22.41
N THR A 3 45.80 -19.15 -23.75
CA THR A 3 44.63 -18.81 -24.59
C THR A 3 43.38 -19.63 -24.26
N GLU A 4 43.59 -20.86 -23.78
CA GLU A 4 42.52 -21.79 -23.39
C GLU A 4 41.78 -21.36 -22.12
N ILE A 5 42.48 -20.79 -21.13
CA ILE A 5 41.85 -20.27 -19.90
C ILE A 5 40.94 -19.09 -20.27
N GLN A 6 41.37 -18.22 -21.18
CA GLN A 6 40.57 -17.09 -21.63
C GLN A 6 39.32 -17.54 -22.40
N ARG A 7 39.44 -18.58 -23.24
CA ARG A 7 38.30 -19.16 -23.96
C ARG A 7 37.25 -19.69 -22.98
N LEU A 8 37.67 -20.50 -22.01
CA LEU A 8 36.77 -21.08 -21.01
C LEU A 8 36.09 -20.01 -20.14
N GLN A 9 36.81 -18.94 -19.76
CA GLN A 9 36.21 -17.82 -19.02
C GLN A 9 35.12 -17.11 -19.83
N ASN A 10 35.35 -16.89 -21.13
CA ASN A 10 34.35 -16.27 -22.00
C ASN A 10 33.13 -17.18 -22.20
N GLU A 11 33.34 -18.50 -22.31
CA GLU A 11 32.25 -19.48 -22.42
C GLU A 11 31.40 -19.55 -21.15
N ILE A 12 32.03 -19.53 -19.97
CA ILE A 12 31.32 -19.48 -18.68
C ILE A 12 30.48 -18.20 -18.60
N ALA A 13 31.05 -17.03 -18.92
CA ALA A 13 30.32 -15.77 -18.87
C ALA A 13 29.13 -15.74 -19.83
N ALA A 14 29.28 -16.32 -21.03
CA ALA A 14 28.18 -16.45 -21.99
C ALA A 14 27.08 -17.38 -21.46
N ALA A 15 27.46 -18.55 -20.92
CA ALA A 15 26.52 -19.51 -20.35
C ALA A 15 25.78 -18.94 -19.13
N GLU A 16 26.46 -18.18 -18.26
CA GLU A 16 25.83 -17.49 -17.13
C GLU A 16 24.82 -16.43 -17.59
N THR A 17 25.15 -15.70 -18.65
CA THR A 17 24.25 -14.70 -19.25
C THR A 17 23.00 -15.37 -19.82
N GLU A 18 23.16 -16.44 -20.59
CA GLU A 18 22.05 -17.21 -21.16
C GLU A 18 21.17 -17.83 -20.07
N HIS A 19 21.79 -18.43 -19.05
CA HIS A 19 21.08 -18.99 -17.90
C HIS A 19 20.26 -17.93 -17.16
N ASN A 20 20.83 -16.74 -16.92
CA ASN A 20 20.12 -15.66 -16.25
C ASN A 20 18.95 -15.13 -17.09
N ALA A 21 19.13 -14.98 -18.40
CA ALA A 21 18.06 -14.58 -19.31
C ALA A 21 16.91 -15.61 -19.32
N TYR A 22 17.24 -16.90 -19.39
CA TYR A 22 16.25 -17.96 -19.30
C TYR A 22 15.52 -17.95 -17.96
N ARG A 23 16.25 -17.77 -16.85
CA ARG A 23 15.67 -17.68 -15.50
C ARG A 23 14.66 -16.52 -15.38
N ASP A 24 14.99 -15.36 -15.94
CA ASP A 24 14.09 -14.20 -15.94
C ASP A 24 12.87 -14.41 -16.85
N GLN A 25 13.03 -15.12 -17.97
CA GLN A 25 11.92 -15.53 -18.84
C GLN A 25 10.96 -16.48 -18.13
N VAL A 26 11.47 -17.54 -17.49
CA VAL A 26 10.66 -18.49 -16.71
C VAL A 26 9.90 -17.78 -15.60
N ARG A 27 10.58 -16.88 -14.88
CA ARG A 27 9.93 -16.05 -13.86
C ARG A 27 8.78 -15.24 -14.47
N THR A 28 9.01 -14.59 -15.60
CA THR A 28 7.99 -13.76 -16.27
C THR A 28 6.76 -14.59 -16.58
N GLU A 29 6.94 -15.79 -17.14
CA GLU A 29 5.82 -16.70 -17.45
C GLU A 29 5.03 -17.10 -16.20
N VAL A 30 5.72 -17.49 -15.11
CA VAL A 30 5.08 -17.83 -13.83
C VAL A 30 4.26 -16.65 -13.28
N LEU A 31 4.79 -15.43 -13.37
CA LEU A 31 4.08 -14.23 -12.92
C LEU A 31 2.87 -13.90 -13.81
N THR A 32 2.99 -14.08 -15.13
CA THR A 32 1.87 -13.91 -16.06
C THR A 32 0.71 -14.84 -15.70
N GLN A 33 0.98 -16.14 -15.49
CA GLN A 33 -0.05 -17.10 -15.07
C GLN A 33 -0.74 -16.72 -13.76
N HIS A 34 0.01 -16.12 -12.82
CA HIS A 34 -0.55 -15.60 -11.58
C HIS A 34 -1.47 -14.38 -11.80
N PHE A 35 -1.00 -13.37 -12.54
CA PHE A 35 -1.75 -12.12 -12.76
C PHE A 35 -2.96 -12.29 -13.68
N GLU A 36 -2.94 -13.26 -14.58
CA GLU A 36 -4.11 -13.67 -15.38
C GLU A 36 -5.14 -14.46 -14.56
N GLY A 37 -4.84 -14.78 -13.31
CA GLY A 37 -5.73 -15.50 -12.40
C GLY A 37 -5.75 -17.02 -12.59
N THR A 38 -4.88 -17.57 -13.44
CA THR A 38 -4.73 -19.02 -13.63
C THR A 38 -4.19 -19.69 -12.37
N TRP A 39 -3.20 -19.07 -11.70
CA TRP A 39 -2.60 -19.59 -10.48
C TRP A 39 -2.87 -18.68 -9.27
N CYS A 40 -3.26 -19.30 -8.15
CA CYS A 40 -3.39 -18.61 -6.87
C CYS A 40 -2.01 -18.27 -6.28
N LEU A 41 -1.95 -17.23 -5.44
CA LEU A 41 -0.69 -16.77 -4.85
C LEU A 41 0.10 -17.89 -4.14
N PRO A 42 -0.51 -18.76 -3.29
CA PRO A 42 0.24 -19.84 -2.66
C PRO A 42 0.90 -20.78 -3.68
N GLY A 43 0.16 -21.23 -4.70
CA GLY A 43 0.71 -22.12 -5.73
C GLY A 43 1.81 -21.45 -6.55
N THR A 44 1.67 -20.16 -6.86
CA THR A 44 2.74 -19.40 -7.53
C THR A 44 3.99 -19.30 -6.66
N GLN A 45 3.85 -19.07 -5.35
CA GLN A 45 4.99 -18.99 -4.44
C GLN A 45 5.72 -20.34 -4.33
N ASP A 46 4.99 -21.45 -4.29
CA ASP A 46 5.58 -22.80 -4.28
C ASP A 46 6.39 -23.06 -5.55
N VAL A 47 5.83 -22.74 -6.73
CA VAL A 47 6.54 -22.90 -8.01
C VAL A 47 7.79 -22.02 -8.08
N LEU A 48 7.71 -20.77 -7.61
CA LEU A 48 8.89 -19.90 -7.55
C LEU A 48 9.96 -20.47 -6.61
N ALA A 49 9.56 -21.03 -5.46
CA ALA A 49 10.48 -21.64 -4.51
C ALA A 49 11.16 -22.90 -5.08
N ASP A 50 10.39 -23.79 -5.72
CA ASP A 50 10.91 -25.00 -6.38
C ASP A 50 11.94 -24.67 -7.48
N LEU A 51 11.74 -23.54 -8.16
CA LEU A 51 12.64 -23.02 -9.20
C LEU A 51 13.78 -22.15 -8.63
N ASN A 52 13.88 -22.00 -7.30
CA ASN A 52 14.82 -21.11 -6.62
C ASN A 52 14.79 -19.67 -7.16
N LEU A 53 13.58 -19.20 -7.50
CA LEU A 53 13.28 -17.86 -7.96
C LEU A 53 12.84 -16.99 -6.79
N ARG A 54 13.01 -15.67 -6.92
CA ARG A 54 12.60 -14.71 -5.88
C ARG A 54 11.08 -14.81 -5.60
N PRO A 55 10.61 -14.71 -4.36
CA PRO A 55 9.18 -14.72 -4.09
C PRO A 55 8.48 -13.48 -4.68
N ILE A 56 7.15 -13.52 -4.76
CA ILE A 56 6.35 -12.31 -4.99
C ILE A 56 6.29 -11.52 -3.68
N THR A 57 6.66 -10.24 -3.73
CA THR A 57 6.44 -9.30 -2.64
C THR A 57 5.16 -8.52 -2.92
N MET A 58 4.15 -8.67 -2.06
CA MET A 58 2.95 -7.85 -2.13
C MET A 58 3.07 -6.69 -1.17
N ALA A 59 2.84 -5.47 -1.67
CA ALA A 59 2.59 -4.31 -0.84
C ALA A 59 1.07 -4.13 -0.76
N TYR A 60 0.52 -4.20 0.45
CA TYR A 60 -0.89 -3.92 0.68
C TYR A 60 -1.04 -2.42 0.92
N GLN A 61 -1.83 -1.77 0.08
CA GLN A 61 -2.29 -0.40 0.31
C GLN A 61 -3.75 -0.48 0.73
N GLY A 62 -4.04 0.00 1.94
CA GLY A 62 -5.40 0.12 2.47
C GLY A 62 -5.82 1.58 2.48
N TYR A 63 -7.10 1.83 2.18
CA TYR A 63 -7.70 3.14 2.34
C TYR A 63 -8.78 3.03 3.41
N ALA A 64 -8.75 3.93 4.39
CA ALA A 64 -9.79 4.07 5.40
C ALA A 64 -10.40 5.47 5.30
N SER A 65 -11.71 5.57 5.41
CA SER A 65 -12.44 6.84 5.47
C SER A 65 -13.25 6.89 6.74
N LEU A 66 -13.02 7.92 7.55
CA LEU A 66 -13.79 8.18 8.77
C LEU A 66 -14.68 9.41 8.52
N ARG A 67 -15.98 9.26 8.78
CA ARG A 67 -16.93 10.38 8.79
C ARG A 67 -17.25 10.75 10.22
N VAL A 68 -16.99 12.00 10.58
CA VAL A 68 -17.29 12.55 11.91
C VAL A 68 -18.47 13.50 11.77
N VAL A 69 -19.49 13.31 12.60
CA VAL A 69 -20.63 14.23 12.70
C VAL A 69 -20.63 14.83 14.10
N ILE A 70 -20.43 16.14 14.19
CA ILE A 70 -20.53 16.86 15.46
C ILE A 70 -22.01 17.12 15.73
N THR A 71 -22.57 16.43 16.73
CA THR A 71 -23.99 16.53 17.07
C THR A 71 -24.30 17.54 18.18
N ASN A 72 -23.28 18.04 18.87
CA ASN A 72 -23.41 19.05 19.93
C ASN A 72 -22.06 19.73 20.17
N VAL A 73 -22.06 21.04 20.40
CA VAL A 73 -20.89 21.83 20.80
C VAL A 73 -21.08 22.27 22.25
N ALA A 74 -20.76 21.38 23.20
CA ALA A 74 -20.92 21.66 24.62
C ALA A 74 -19.71 22.39 25.23
N ASP A 75 -18.51 22.11 24.71
CA ASP A 75 -17.24 22.50 25.34
C ASP A 75 -16.32 23.34 24.43
N ALA A 76 -16.81 23.85 23.30
CA ALA A 76 -16.08 24.75 22.41
C ALA A 76 -16.86 26.05 22.19
N ALA A 77 -16.16 27.16 21.95
CA ALA A 77 -16.77 28.47 21.76
C ALA A 77 -17.37 28.66 20.37
N SER A 78 -16.98 27.82 19.40
CA SER A 78 -17.57 27.77 18.06
C SER A 78 -17.50 26.36 17.47
N VAL A 79 -18.16 26.16 16.33
CA VAL A 79 -18.10 24.90 15.62
C VAL A 79 -16.70 24.67 15.03
N GLU A 80 -16.06 25.71 14.50
CA GLU A 80 -14.71 25.64 13.96
C GLU A 80 -13.70 25.21 15.03
N GLU A 81 -13.87 25.66 16.27
CA GLU A 81 -13.04 25.21 17.39
C GLU A 81 -13.31 23.74 17.74
N ALA A 82 -14.57 23.28 17.70
CA ALA A 82 -14.91 21.88 17.92
C ALA A 82 -14.32 20.97 16.82
N GLU A 83 -14.37 21.39 15.56
CA GLU A 83 -13.75 20.70 14.43
C GLU A 83 -12.24 20.59 14.61
N ALA A 84 -11.57 21.69 14.97
CA ALA A 84 -10.12 21.70 15.19
C ALA A 84 -9.70 20.74 16.31
N ARG A 85 -10.42 20.72 17.44
CA ARG A 85 -10.14 19.78 18.54
C ARG A 85 -10.36 18.32 18.16
N VAL A 86 -11.41 18.03 17.39
CA VAL A 86 -11.67 16.66 16.90
C VAL A 86 -10.60 16.23 15.90
N ALA A 87 -10.19 17.12 14.99
CA ALA A 87 -9.11 16.88 14.05
C ALA A 87 -7.80 16.57 14.79
N GLU A 88 -7.42 17.39 15.77
CA GLU A 88 -6.22 17.19 16.58
C GLU A 88 -6.25 15.87 17.35
N ALA A 89 -7.39 15.54 17.99
CA ALA A 89 -7.53 14.29 18.73
C ALA A 89 -7.41 13.06 17.82
N LEU A 90 -7.99 13.11 16.62
CA LEU A 90 -7.92 12.02 15.65
C LEU A 90 -6.53 11.89 15.02
N ASP A 91 -5.83 12.99 14.79
CA ASP A 91 -4.44 13.02 14.30
C ASP A 91 -3.46 12.45 15.34
N ILE A 92 -3.61 12.81 16.63
CA ILE A 92 -2.81 12.21 17.73
C ILE A 92 -3.01 10.68 17.80
N VAL A 93 -4.24 10.21 17.58
CA VAL A 93 -4.56 8.77 17.58
C VAL A 93 -4.05 8.08 16.31
N ASN A 94 -3.88 8.82 15.22
CA ASN A 94 -3.46 8.31 13.93
C ASN A 94 -2.23 9.05 13.40
N SER A 95 -1.05 8.65 13.89
CA SER A 95 0.23 9.20 13.45
C SER A 95 0.68 8.70 12.07
N ASP A 96 -0.20 8.04 11.31
CA ASP A 96 0.12 7.52 9.98
C ASP A 96 -0.17 8.59 8.90
N PRO A 97 0.86 9.12 8.22
CA PRO A 97 0.70 10.18 7.21
C PRO A 97 -0.06 9.72 5.95
N SER A 98 -0.40 8.43 5.83
CA SER A 98 -1.17 7.88 4.71
C SER A 98 -2.69 7.94 4.90
N VAL A 99 -3.18 8.34 6.08
CA VAL A 99 -4.62 8.46 6.34
C VAL A 99 -5.09 9.91 6.20
N THR A 100 -6.14 10.09 5.41
CA THR A 100 -6.78 11.40 5.20
C THR A 100 -8.05 11.51 6.03
N ILE A 101 -8.17 12.58 6.83
CA ILE A 101 -9.38 12.91 7.58
C ILE A 101 -10.11 14.06 6.88
N THR A 102 -11.40 13.90 6.62
CA THR A 102 -12.25 14.91 5.98
C THR A 102 -13.49 15.17 6.81
N PHE A 103 -13.86 16.44 6.97
CA PHE A 103 -15.09 16.86 7.64
C PHE A 103 -16.15 17.18 6.60
N ASP A 104 -17.32 16.53 6.67
CA ASP A 104 -18.52 16.95 5.96
C ASP A 104 -19.35 17.82 6.93
N GLY A 105 -19.71 19.01 6.48
CA GLY A 105 -20.27 20.08 7.30
C GLY A 105 -21.38 19.71 8.28
N VAL A 106 -21.48 20.57 9.29
CA VAL A 106 -22.38 20.57 10.44
C VAL A 106 -23.85 20.46 10.04
N ASP A 107 -24.66 19.75 10.83
CA ASP A 107 -26.12 19.85 10.75
C ASP A 107 -26.54 21.33 10.96
N PRO A 108 -27.14 22.00 9.96
CA PRO A 108 -27.49 23.42 10.03
C PRO A 108 -28.55 23.74 11.10
N GLN A 109 -29.10 22.75 11.81
CA GLN A 109 -29.97 22.98 12.97
C GLN A 109 -29.21 23.35 14.26
N LEU A 110 -27.89 23.19 14.31
CA LEU A 110 -27.10 23.49 15.51
C LEU A 110 -26.93 25.01 15.74
N ASP A 111 -26.92 25.81 14.68
CA ASP A 111 -26.75 27.28 14.76
C ASP A 111 -28.02 28.01 15.23
N LYS A 112 -29.18 27.35 15.17
CA LYS A 112 -30.49 27.96 15.53
C LYS A 112 -30.89 27.80 16.99
N LYS A 113 -30.31 26.85 17.73
CA LYS A 113 -30.66 26.64 19.14
C LYS A 113 -29.95 27.56 20.13
N GLN A 114 -28.90 28.27 19.72
CA GLN A 114 -28.18 29.17 20.63
C GLN A 114 -28.75 30.60 20.68
N HIS A 115 -29.60 30.99 19.73
CA HIS A 115 -30.15 32.35 19.67
C HIS A 115 -31.58 32.52 20.19
N ASP A 116 -32.34 31.43 20.41
CA ASP A 116 -33.74 31.49 20.87
C ASP A 116 -33.94 31.31 22.39
N ASP A 117 -32.90 30.94 23.15
CA ASP A 117 -32.96 30.75 24.62
C ASP A 117 -32.30 31.89 25.43
N ARG A 118 -32.30 33.13 24.90
CA ARG A 118 -31.85 34.34 25.63
C ARG A 118 -32.93 35.38 25.82
#